data_AF-A0A351WIX9-F1
#
_entry.id   AF-A0A351WIX9-F1
#
_cell.length_a   1.000
_cell.length_b   1.000
_cell.length_c   1.000
_cell.angle_alpha   90.00
_cell.angle_beta   90.00
_cell.angle_gamma   90.00
#
_symmetry.space_group_name_H-M   'P 1'
#
loop_
_entity.id
_entity.type
_entity.pdbx_description
1 polymer ?
#
loop_
_entity_poly.entity_id
_entity_poly.type
_entity_poly.pdbx_seq_one_letter_code
_entity_poly.pdbx_strand_id
1 'polypeptide(L)'
;MGAVLLAGLLLAGCVKVDQTLTLEADGSGVVQLAFGVSEQTAAQMDNLARETGIESEQAFPSASSEEDIRQDFKEYEPLGVSLESVQTETIDGWKYRRLKIRFASLEGLAQTPLMSERPMSLRRLPDGNYELLQAVSEQVLPETAPDANAQDFMKGFHAVLRFRMPGTILESSAPEHSGNEASWVFDLAQDPDAIKKAEKATIRIVFSGKGLNNIPEFQKTSTDR
;
A
#
# COMPACT_ATOMS: atom_id res chain seq x y z
N MET A 1 -20.34 1.47 -12.49
CA MET A 1 -20.44 1.11 -11.07
C MET A 1 -19.00 1.12 -10.58
N GLY A 2 -18.64 2.17 -9.85
CA GLY A 2 -17.25 2.46 -9.52
C GLY A 2 -16.86 1.77 -8.23
N ALA A 3 -15.81 0.97 -8.28
CA ALA A 3 -15.22 0.29 -7.13
C ALA A 3 -14.77 1.32 -6.09
N VAL A 4 -15.42 1.32 -4.92
CA VAL A 4 -15.04 2.12 -3.76
C VAL A 4 -13.94 1.36 -3.03
N LEU A 5 -12.70 1.70 -3.34
CA LEU A 5 -11.53 0.91 -2.99
C LEU A 5 -10.92 1.31 -1.64
N LEU A 6 -10.54 0.27 -0.88
CA LEU A 6 -9.45 0.18 0.10
C LEU A 6 -9.37 1.18 1.28
N ALA A 7 -10.15 2.26 1.33
CA ALA A 7 -10.02 3.32 2.33
C ALA A 7 -10.61 2.99 3.72
N GLY A 8 -11.36 1.88 3.85
CA GLY A 8 -11.98 1.47 5.12
C GLY A 8 -11.33 0.26 5.82
N LEU A 9 -10.26 -0.30 5.25
CA LEU A 9 -9.80 -1.65 5.59
C LEU A 9 -8.77 -1.74 6.73
N LEU A 10 -8.38 -0.61 7.34
CA LEU A 10 -7.49 -0.62 8.51
C LEU A 10 -8.22 -0.87 9.84
N LEU A 11 -9.55 -0.99 9.81
CA LEU A 11 -10.38 -1.22 11.00
C LEU A 11 -10.38 -2.65 11.53
N ALA A 12 -9.85 -3.60 10.76
CA ALA A 12 -9.60 -4.95 11.26
C ALA A 12 -8.11 -5.03 11.63
N GLY A 13 -7.81 -4.90 12.91
CA GLY A 13 -6.44 -4.89 13.42
C GLY A 13 -5.58 -6.13 13.22
N CYS A 14 -6.09 -7.16 12.55
CA CYS A 14 -5.40 -8.42 12.30
C CYS A 14 -4.73 -8.41 10.93
N VAL A 15 -4.01 -7.35 10.59
CA VAL A 15 -3.45 -7.16 9.26
C VAL A 15 -1.93 -7.20 9.28
N LYS A 16 -1.38 -8.03 8.39
CA LYS A 16 0.02 -7.97 7.99
C LYS A 16 0.12 -7.38 6.60
N VAL A 17 0.88 -6.30 6.44
CA VAL A 17 1.17 -5.72 5.12
C VAL A 17 2.68 -5.78 4.89
N ASP A 18 3.08 -6.30 3.74
CA ASP A 18 4.42 -6.09 3.20
C ASP A 18 4.26 -5.51 1.80
N GLN A 19 4.66 -4.25 1.63
CA GLN A 19 4.61 -3.57 0.36
C GLN A 19 6.03 -3.17 -0.05
N THR A 20 6.44 -3.54 -1.26
CA THR A 20 7.67 -3.06 -1.89
C THR A 20 7.32 -2.36 -3.20
N LEU A 21 7.62 -1.07 -3.31
CA LEU A 21 7.56 -0.31 -4.55
C LEU A 21 8.97 -0.21 -5.13
N THR A 22 9.15 -0.74 -6.33
CA THR A 22 10.38 -0.58 -7.12
C THR A 22 10.10 0.36 -8.28
N LEU A 23 10.85 1.46 -8.34
CA LEU A 23 10.80 2.43 -9.43
C LEU A 23 12.03 2.22 -10.34
N GLU A 24 11.79 2.08 -11.62
CA GLU A 24 12.81 1.89 -12.66
C GLU A 24 13.27 3.24 -13.22
N ALA A 25 14.38 3.22 -13.96
CA ALA A 25 15.03 4.42 -14.49
C ALA A 25 14.20 5.18 -15.55
N ASP A 26 13.16 4.56 -16.11
CA ASP A 26 12.23 5.14 -17.07
C ASP A 26 10.92 5.63 -16.41
N GLY A 27 10.78 5.51 -15.09
CA GLY A 27 9.59 5.88 -14.35
C GLY A 27 8.50 4.80 -14.29
N SER A 28 8.70 3.66 -14.96
CA SER A 28 7.90 2.46 -14.78
C SER A 28 8.30 1.73 -13.50
N GLY A 29 7.60 0.65 -13.15
CA GLY A 29 8.01 -0.13 -11.99
C GLY A 29 7.09 -1.26 -11.61
N VAL A 30 7.30 -1.76 -10.39
CA VAL A 30 6.56 -2.87 -9.81
C VAL A 30 6.18 -2.55 -8.37
N VAL A 31 4.92 -2.81 -8.02
CA VAL A 31 4.47 -2.91 -6.63
C VAL A 31 4.29 -4.39 -6.30
N GLN A 32 5.02 -4.87 -5.30
CA GLN A 32 4.79 -6.16 -4.68
C GLN A 32 4.04 -5.91 -3.38
N LEU A 33 2.85 -6.48 -3.24
CA LEU A 33 2.01 -6.32 -2.07
C LEU A 33 1.66 -7.71 -1.53
N ALA A 34 2.05 -7.99 -0.29
CA ALA A 34 1.53 -9.10 0.47
C ALA A 34 0.63 -8.54 1.56
N PHE A 35 -0.62 -8.97 1.55
CA PHE A 35 -1.61 -8.62 2.55
C PHE A 35 -2.05 -9.91 3.25
N GLY A 36 -1.96 -9.96 4.58
CA GLY A 36 -2.28 -11.12 5.40
C GLY A 36 -3.34 -10.81 6.44
N VAL A 37 -4.30 -11.74 6.58
CA VAL A 37 -5.29 -11.76 7.67
C VAL A 37 -5.18 -13.04 8.46
N SER A 38 -5.44 -12.98 9.77
CA SER A 38 -5.53 -14.20 10.57
C SER A 38 -6.67 -15.08 10.06
N GLU A 39 -6.52 -16.41 10.12
CA GLU A 39 -7.58 -17.34 9.71
C GLU A 39 -8.88 -17.14 10.50
N GLN A 40 -8.77 -16.78 11.79
CA GLN A 40 -9.93 -16.46 12.61
C GLN A 40 -10.67 -15.23 12.06
N THR A 41 -9.95 -14.16 11.73
CA THR A 41 -10.54 -12.95 11.14
C THR A 41 -11.16 -13.26 9.78
N ALA A 42 -10.46 -14.02 8.93
CA ALA A 42 -10.99 -14.43 7.64
C ALA A 42 -12.30 -15.22 7.78
N ALA A 43 -12.36 -16.19 8.72
CA ALA A 43 -13.57 -16.96 8.98
C ALA A 43 -14.72 -16.10 9.53
N GLN A 44 -14.42 -15.14 10.41
CA GLN A 44 -15.41 -14.20 10.93
C GLN A 44 -15.98 -13.32 9.81
N MET A 45 -15.14 -12.82 8.92
CA MET A 45 -15.55 -12.03 7.75
C MET A 45 -16.41 -12.85 6.78
N ASP A 46 -16.01 -14.09 6.49
CA ASP A 46 -16.77 -14.99 5.62
C ASP A 46 -18.18 -15.28 6.19
N ASN A 47 -18.28 -15.49 7.51
CA ASN A 47 -19.56 -15.69 8.17
C ASN A 47 -20.43 -14.42 8.11
N LEU A 48 -19.85 -13.25 8.37
CA LEU A 48 -20.57 -11.98 8.31
C LEU A 48 -21.09 -11.69 6.89
N ALA A 49 -20.29 -11.94 5.86
CA ALA A 49 -20.69 -11.78 4.46
C ALA A 49 -21.86 -12.70 4.11
N ARG A 50 -21.84 -13.95 4.58
CA ARG A 50 -22.96 -14.91 4.39
C ARG A 50 -24.23 -14.50 5.12
N GLU A 51 -24.12 -13.99 6.34
CA GLU A 51 -25.26 -13.61 7.17
C GLU A 51 -25.94 -12.34 6.68
N THR A 52 -25.15 -11.34 6.27
CA THR A 52 -25.68 -10.05 5.83
C THR A 52 -26.13 -10.05 4.39
N GLY A 53 -25.67 -11.00 3.57
CA GLY A 53 -25.88 -11.02 2.11
C GLY A 53 -25.26 -9.80 1.40
N ILE A 54 -24.52 -8.98 2.15
CA ILE A 54 -23.72 -7.91 1.62
C ILE A 54 -22.46 -8.61 1.11
N GLU A 55 -22.41 -8.88 -0.19
CA GLU A 55 -21.13 -8.90 -0.88
C GLU A 55 -20.57 -7.50 -0.65
N SER A 56 -19.78 -7.33 0.40
CA SER A 56 -19.21 -6.03 0.64
C SER A 56 -18.33 -5.77 -0.57
N GLU A 57 -18.71 -4.80 -1.41
CA GLU A 57 -17.78 -4.20 -2.39
C GLU A 57 -16.57 -3.59 -1.65
N GLN A 58 -16.71 -3.42 -0.33
CA GLN A 58 -15.68 -3.10 0.65
C GLN A 58 -15.01 -4.35 1.28
N ALA A 59 -15.34 -5.56 0.82
CA ALA A 59 -14.75 -6.81 1.30
C ALA A 59 -13.25 -6.74 1.03
N PHE A 60 -12.47 -7.23 1.97
CA PHE A 60 -11.07 -7.49 1.73
C PHE A 60 -10.88 -8.22 0.39
N PRO A 61 -9.82 -7.94 -0.40
CA PRO A 61 -9.41 -8.80 -1.51
C PRO A 61 -9.18 -10.27 -1.12
N SER A 62 -9.33 -10.65 0.15
CA SER A 62 -9.41 -12.04 0.59
C SER A 62 -10.69 -12.77 0.18
N ALA A 63 -11.80 -12.06 -0.06
CA ALA A 63 -13.09 -12.65 -0.43
C ALA A 63 -13.22 -12.90 -1.94
N SER A 64 -12.63 -12.04 -2.77
CA SER A 64 -12.62 -12.19 -4.23
C SER A 64 -11.76 -13.38 -4.66
N SER A 65 -12.19 -14.10 -5.71
CA SER A 65 -11.33 -15.13 -6.32
C SER A 65 -10.11 -14.49 -6.98
N GLU A 66 -9.07 -15.29 -7.27
CA GLU A 66 -7.91 -14.76 -8.02
C GLU A 66 -8.31 -14.32 -9.43
N GLU A 67 -9.25 -15.02 -10.04
CA GLU A 67 -9.83 -14.71 -11.34
C GLU A 67 -10.58 -13.36 -11.32
N ASP A 68 -11.38 -13.10 -10.29
CA ASP A 68 -12.09 -11.82 -10.15
C ASP A 68 -11.09 -10.67 -10.01
N ILE A 69 -10.06 -10.82 -9.18
CA ILE A 69 -9.01 -9.80 -9.03
C ILE A 69 -8.32 -9.56 -10.38
N ARG A 70 -8.01 -10.61 -11.15
CA ARG A 70 -7.44 -10.45 -12.50
C ARG A 70 -8.39 -9.70 -13.43
N GLN A 71 -9.68 -9.97 -13.33
CA GLN A 71 -10.70 -9.32 -14.15
C GLN A 71 -10.85 -7.84 -13.80
N ASP A 72 -10.84 -7.49 -12.52
CA ASP A 72 -10.90 -6.10 -12.04
C ASP A 72 -9.70 -5.29 -12.51
N PHE A 73 -8.50 -5.88 -12.50
CA PHE A 73 -7.28 -5.19 -12.93
C PHE A 73 -7.28 -4.80 -14.43
N LYS A 74 -8.14 -5.39 -15.25
CA LYS A 74 -8.29 -4.98 -16.66
C LYS A 74 -8.79 -3.55 -16.81
N GLU A 75 -9.53 -3.03 -15.83
CA GLU A 75 -9.97 -1.63 -15.83
C GLU A 75 -8.79 -0.64 -15.74
N TYR A 76 -7.66 -1.07 -15.17
CA TYR A 76 -6.48 -0.22 -14.96
C TYR A 76 -5.42 -0.36 -16.07
N GLU A 77 -5.58 -1.29 -17.00
CA GLU A 77 -4.66 -1.45 -18.14
C GLU A 77 -4.53 -0.16 -19.00
N PRO A 78 -5.61 0.60 -19.29
CA PRO A 78 -5.51 1.88 -19.98
C PRO A 78 -4.69 2.95 -19.23
N LEU A 79 -4.56 2.82 -17.90
CA LEU A 79 -3.70 3.67 -17.07
C LEU A 79 -2.25 3.17 -17.04
N GLY A 80 -1.93 2.12 -17.82
CA GLY A 80 -0.63 1.48 -17.83
C GLY A 80 -0.35 0.63 -16.58
N VAL A 81 -1.39 0.20 -15.86
CA VAL A 81 -1.25 -0.66 -14.66
C VAL A 81 -1.80 -2.05 -14.96
N SER A 82 -1.02 -3.09 -14.66
CA SER A 82 -1.42 -4.47 -14.89
C SER A 82 -1.01 -5.39 -13.74
N LEU A 83 -1.79 -6.44 -13.53
CA LEU A 83 -1.49 -7.47 -12.55
C LEU A 83 -0.63 -8.57 -13.19
N GLU A 84 0.63 -8.69 -12.79
CA GLU A 84 1.52 -9.77 -13.25
C GLU A 84 1.17 -11.10 -12.58
N SER A 85 0.91 -11.06 -11.27
CA SER A 85 0.49 -12.25 -10.53
C SER A 85 -0.39 -11.89 -9.34
N VAL A 86 -1.31 -12.80 -9.03
CA VAL A 86 -1.94 -12.87 -7.71
C VAL A 86 -1.88 -14.32 -7.23
N GLN A 87 -1.57 -14.53 -5.96
CA GLN A 87 -1.47 -15.83 -5.32
C GLN A 87 -2.02 -15.75 -3.90
N THR A 88 -2.61 -16.85 -3.44
CA THR A 88 -3.13 -17.00 -2.09
C THR A 88 -2.43 -18.15 -1.39
N GLU A 89 -1.98 -17.92 -0.16
CA GLU A 89 -1.34 -18.97 0.65
C GLU A 89 -1.72 -18.83 2.12
N THR A 90 -1.60 -19.92 2.86
CA THR A 90 -1.75 -19.91 4.32
C THR A 90 -0.42 -20.27 4.96
N ILE A 91 0.08 -19.41 5.85
CA ILE A 91 1.34 -19.61 6.59
C ILE A 91 1.09 -19.26 8.05
N ASP A 92 1.38 -20.19 8.96
CA ASP A 92 1.31 -19.99 10.42
C ASP A 92 -0.01 -19.41 10.93
N GLY A 93 -1.15 -19.86 10.37
CA GLY A 93 -2.48 -19.37 10.75
C GLY A 93 -2.85 -18.00 10.15
N TRP A 94 -2.10 -17.55 9.14
CA TRP A 94 -2.38 -16.33 8.37
C TRP A 94 -2.65 -16.67 6.91
N LYS A 95 -3.77 -16.19 6.38
CA LYS A 95 -4.09 -16.24 4.95
C LYS A 95 -3.53 -15.00 4.28
N TYR A 96 -2.52 -15.18 3.43
CA TYR A 96 -1.88 -14.13 2.65
C TYR A 96 -2.41 -14.09 1.22
N ARG A 97 -2.61 -12.87 0.72
CA ARG A 97 -2.76 -12.57 -0.69
C ARG A 97 -1.53 -11.80 -1.16
N ARG A 98 -0.82 -12.34 -2.15
CA ARG A 98 0.35 -11.72 -2.76
C ARG A 98 0.00 -11.24 -4.16
N LEU A 99 0.19 -9.95 -4.41
CA LEU A 99 0.00 -9.31 -5.69
C LEU A 99 1.35 -8.80 -6.19
N LYS A 100 1.60 -8.98 -7.49
CA LYS A 100 2.68 -8.31 -8.20
C LYS A 100 2.07 -7.49 -9.31
N ILE A 101 2.20 -6.17 -9.21
CA ILE A 101 1.53 -5.20 -10.07
C ILE A 101 2.62 -4.45 -10.81
N ARG A 102 2.55 -4.42 -12.14
CA ARG A 102 3.42 -3.58 -12.97
C ARG A 102 2.69 -2.28 -13.28
N PHE A 103 3.44 -1.18 -13.33
CA PHE A 103 2.93 0.11 -13.78
C PHE A 103 3.89 0.74 -14.78
N ALA A 104 3.35 1.47 -15.76
CA ALA A 104 4.11 2.22 -16.74
C ALA A 104 4.55 3.60 -16.21
N SER A 105 3.79 4.19 -15.29
CA SER A 105 4.12 5.46 -14.63
C SER A 105 3.51 5.53 -13.22
N LEU A 106 4.12 6.32 -12.33
CA LEU A 106 3.54 6.59 -11.01
C LEU A 106 2.21 7.32 -11.09
N GLU A 107 2.00 8.14 -12.13
CA GLU A 107 0.72 8.81 -12.39
C GLU A 107 -0.41 7.82 -12.62
N GLY A 108 -0.19 6.81 -13.46
CA GLY A 108 -1.16 5.74 -13.70
C GLY A 108 -1.45 4.95 -12.43
N LEU A 109 -0.39 4.58 -11.69
CA LEU A 109 -0.53 3.88 -10.41
C LEU A 109 -1.32 4.72 -9.38
N ALA A 110 -1.06 6.02 -9.29
CA ALA A 110 -1.72 6.93 -8.34
C ALA A 110 -3.21 7.12 -8.63
N GLN A 111 -3.66 6.85 -9.86
CA GLN A 111 -5.09 6.83 -10.21
C GLN A 111 -5.78 5.52 -9.84
N THR A 112 -5.02 4.43 -9.69
CA THR A 112 -5.60 3.20 -9.16
C THR A 112 -5.96 3.38 -7.71
N PRO A 113 -7.01 2.73 -7.22
CA PRO A 113 -7.41 3.04 -5.87
C PRO A 113 -6.65 2.30 -4.77
N LEU A 114 -5.58 1.58 -5.15
CA LEU A 114 -4.46 1.23 -4.25
C LEU A 114 -3.74 2.48 -3.72
N MET A 115 -3.75 3.57 -4.50
CA MET A 115 -3.04 4.82 -4.20
C MET A 115 -3.95 6.05 -4.36
N SER A 116 -5.23 5.88 -4.69
CA SER A 116 -6.17 6.99 -4.96
C SER A 116 -6.31 7.94 -3.77
N GLU A 117 -6.22 7.42 -2.56
CA GLU A 117 -6.47 8.19 -1.34
C GLU A 117 -5.20 8.80 -0.73
N ARG A 118 -4.03 8.61 -1.37
CA ARG A 118 -2.74 9.08 -0.84
C ARG A 118 -2.19 10.19 -1.73
N PRO A 119 -1.93 11.39 -1.18
CA PRO A 119 -1.14 12.40 -1.87
C PRO A 119 0.23 11.83 -2.20
N MET A 120 0.66 11.98 -3.45
CA MET A 120 1.96 11.49 -3.92
C MET A 120 2.51 12.44 -4.97
N SER A 121 3.80 12.69 -4.92
CA SER A 121 4.52 13.43 -5.94
C SER A 121 5.92 12.87 -6.16
N LEU A 122 6.37 12.89 -7.40
CA LEU A 122 7.75 12.72 -7.79
C LEU A 122 8.18 13.97 -8.55
N ARG A 123 9.20 14.67 -8.05
CA ARG A 123 9.69 15.90 -8.68
C ARG A 123 11.19 15.88 -8.85
N ARG A 124 11.68 16.58 -9.88
CA ARG A 124 13.11 16.78 -10.10
C ARG A 124 13.56 18.06 -9.39
N LEU A 125 14.62 17.96 -8.62
CA LEU A 125 15.23 19.06 -7.88
C LEU A 125 16.20 19.85 -8.78
N PRO A 126 16.54 21.12 -8.44
CA PRO A 126 17.43 21.95 -9.25
C PRO A 126 18.85 21.38 -9.46
N ASP A 127 19.32 20.52 -8.55
CA ASP A 127 20.60 19.83 -8.63
C ASP A 127 20.55 18.57 -9.52
N GLY A 128 19.38 18.26 -10.08
CA GLY A 128 19.12 17.12 -10.95
C GLY A 128 18.71 15.84 -10.22
N ASN A 129 18.69 15.83 -8.89
CA ASN A 129 18.17 14.72 -8.08
C ASN A 129 16.64 14.65 -8.12
N TYR A 130 16.07 13.56 -7.63
CA TYR A 130 14.61 13.39 -7.57
C TYR A 130 14.15 13.29 -6.11
N GLU A 131 12.99 13.87 -5.82
CA GLU A 131 12.29 13.73 -4.55
C GLU A 131 10.96 13.03 -4.76
N LEU A 132 10.81 11.86 -4.14
CA LEU A 132 9.53 11.20 -3.95
C LEU A 132 8.96 11.62 -2.60
N LEU A 133 7.74 12.14 -2.62
CA LEU A 133 6.96 12.45 -1.43
C LEU A 133 5.62 11.71 -1.50
N GLN A 134 5.27 11.01 -0.43
CA GLN A 134 3.97 10.38 -0.25
C GLN A 134 3.51 10.63 1.19
N ALA A 135 2.34 11.22 1.34
CA ALA A 135 1.68 11.37 2.63
C ALA A 135 0.67 10.24 2.82
N VAL A 136 0.57 9.74 4.05
CA VAL A 136 -0.59 8.94 4.45
C VAL A 136 -1.73 9.92 4.71
N SER A 137 -2.92 9.66 4.16
CA SER A 137 -4.08 10.52 4.43
C SER A 137 -4.60 10.27 5.83
N GLU A 138 -4.97 11.34 6.54
CA GLU A 138 -5.48 11.27 7.92
C GLU A 138 -6.83 10.53 8.03
N GLN A 139 -7.52 10.27 6.91
CA GLN A 139 -8.93 9.87 6.88
C GLN A 139 -9.21 8.36 7.03
N VAL A 140 -8.19 7.51 7.20
CA VAL A 140 -8.39 6.06 7.03
C VAL A 140 -8.85 5.35 8.32
N LEU A 141 -8.83 6.01 9.47
CA LEU A 141 -9.27 5.39 10.73
C LEU A 141 -10.31 6.26 11.45
N PRO A 142 -11.46 5.70 11.85
CA PRO A 142 -12.42 6.43 12.67
C PRO A 142 -11.75 6.86 13.98
N GLU A 143 -11.94 8.13 14.35
CA GLU A 143 -11.39 8.77 15.56
C GLU A 143 -11.77 8.10 16.88
N THR A 144 -12.53 7.02 16.86
CA THR A 144 -12.88 6.27 18.06
C THR A 144 -11.62 5.61 18.63
N ALA A 145 -11.10 6.19 19.71
CA ALA A 145 -10.08 5.57 20.54
C ALA A 145 -10.44 4.09 20.76
N PRO A 146 -9.54 3.14 20.46
CA PRO A 146 -9.84 1.73 20.61
C PRO A 146 -10.26 1.49 22.05
N ASP A 147 -11.49 0.99 22.24
CA ASP A 147 -11.87 0.40 23.52
C ASP A 147 -10.91 -0.78 23.82
N ALA A 148 -10.90 -1.27 25.06
CA ALA A 148 -10.01 -2.38 25.42
C ALA A 148 -10.17 -3.61 24.49
N ASN A 149 -11.34 -3.77 23.87
CA ASN A 149 -11.62 -4.83 22.91
C ASN A 149 -10.91 -4.60 21.57
N ALA A 150 -10.86 -3.37 21.08
CA ALA A 150 -10.17 -3.04 19.83
C ALA A 150 -8.65 -3.29 19.90
N GLN A 151 -8.01 -3.17 21.07
CA GLN A 151 -6.59 -3.56 21.20
C GLN A 151 -6.35 -5.05 20.95
N ASP A 152 -7.27 -5.91 21.39
CA ASP A 152 -7.20 -7.35 21.12
C ASP A 152 -7.36 -7.66 19.64
N PHE A 153 -8.19 -6.90 18.92
CA PHE A 153 -8.30 -7.00 17.46
C PHE A 153 -7.05 -6.51 16.72
N MET A 154 -6.26 -5.59 17.30
CA MET A 154 -5.00 -5.12 16.71
C MET A 154 -3.80 -6.05 16.99
N LYS A 155 -3.98 -7.13 17.76
CA LYS A 155 -2.92 -8.11 18.03
C LYS A 155 -2.46 -8.76 16.73
N GLY A 156 -1.27 -8.38 16.28
CA GLY A 156 -0.66 -8.89 15.05
C GLY A 156 -0.54 -7.86 13.93
N PHE A 157 -0.91 -6.59 14.17
CA PHE A 157 -0.61 -5.51 13.25
C PHE A 157 0.90 -5.44 12.99
N HIS A 158 1.25 -5.61 11.72
CA HIS A 158 2.62 -5.50 11.24
C HIS A 158 2.59 -4.98 9.80
N ALA A 159 3.18 -3.81 9.57
CA ALA A 159 3.25 -3.19 8.26
C ALA A 159 4.71 -2.89 7.90
N VAL A 160 5.15 -3.36 6.74
CA VAL A 160 6.44 -3.06 6.17
C VAL A 160 6.24 -2.37 4.84
N LEU A 161 6.83 -1.19 4.69
CA LEU A 161 6.84 -0.42 3.46
C LEU A 161 8.30 -0.31 3.00
N ARG A 162 8.60 -0.78 1.80
CA ARG A 162 9.93 -0.68 1.19
C ARG A 162 9.86 0.05 -0.14
N PHE A 163 10.87 0.85 -0.40
CA PHE A 163 11.02 1.63 -1.62
C PHE A 163 12.39 1.38 -2.21
N ARG A 164 12.44 0.92 -3.45
CA ARG A 164 13.66 0.74 -4.24
C ARG A 164 13.69 1.75 -5.36
N MET A 165 14.64 2.66 -5.29
CA MET A 165 14.79 3.76 -6.25
C MET A 165 15.78 3.37 -7.37
N PRO A 166 15.68 4.00 -8.55
CA PRO A 166 16.59 3.71 -9.66
C PRO A 166 17.99 4.31 -9.45
N GLY A 167 18.17 5.17 -8.44
CA GLY A 167 19.45 5.75 -8.05
C GLY A 167 19.73 5.59 -6.55
N THR A 168 20.97 5.87 -6.14
CA THR A 168 21.36 5.89 -4.72
C THR A 168 20.51 6.90 -3.94
N ILE A 169 19.96 6.46 -2.81
CA ILE A 169 19.23 7.33 -1.88
C ILE A 169 20.24 8.24 -1.18
N LEU A 170 19.99 9.55 -1.26
CA LEU A 170 20.81 10.61 -0.68
C LEU A 170 20.23 11.09 0.65
N GLU A 171 18.89 11.17 0.73
CA GLU A 171 18.17 11.51 1.95
C GLU A 171 16.92 10.64 2.06
N SER A 172 16.56 10.25 3.28
CA SER A 172 15.32 9.52 3.53
C SER A 172 14.76 9.88 4.91
N SER A 173 13.43 9.83 5.00
CA SER A 173 12.71 9.85 6.27
C SER A 173 12.50 8.45 6.85
N ALA A 174 12.96 7.41 6.16
CA ALA A 174 12.93 6.04 6.65
C ALA A 174 13.87 5.87 7.85
N PRO A 175 13.44 5.12 8.89
CA PRO A 175 14.33 4.71 9.97
C PRO A 175 15.53 3.90 9.48
N GLU A 176 15.35 3.13 8.40
CA GLU A 176 16.38 2.30 7.79
C GLU A 176 16.48 2.59 6.29
N HIS A 177 17.69 2.79 5.78
CA HIS A 177 17.95 2.87 4.34
C HIS A 177 19.41 2.48 4.01
N SER A 178 19.62 1.91 2.83
CA SER A 178 20.94 1.54 2.33
C SER A 178 20.95 1.48 0.80
N GLY A 179 21.99 2.03 0.18
CA GLY A 179 22.13 2.04 -1.27
C GLY A 179 20.96 2.75 -1.95
N ASN A 180 20.09 1.99 -2.62
CA ASN A 180 18.89 2.47 -3.28
C ASN A 180 17.57 2.02 -2.61
N GLU A 181 17.64 1.45 -1.41
CA GLU A 181 16.48 0.95 -0.67
C GLU A 181 16.23 1.74 0.62
N ALA A 182 14.96 2.04 0.92
CA ALA A 182 14.50 2.63 2.17
C ALA A 182 13.29 1.86 2.72
N SER A 183 13.22 1.68 4.04
CA SER A 183 12.18 0.88 4.69
C SER A 183 11.59 1.50 5.96
N TRP A 184 10.27 1.39 6.09
CA TRP A 184 9.52 1.69 7.30
C TRP A 184 8.91 0.39 7.81
N VAL A 185 9.11 0.10 9.09
CA VAL A 185 8.52 -1.05 9.78
C VAL A 185 7.68 -0.52 10.93
N PHE A 186 6.40 -0.88 10.92
CA PHE A 186 5.45 -0.57 11.98
C PHE A 186 4.95 -1.90 12.55
N ASP A 187 5.37 -2.22 13.77
CA ASP A 187 5.07 -3.51 14.41
C ASP A 187 4.51 -3.26 15.79
N LEU A 188 3.22 -3.57 15.99
CA LEU A 188 2.56 -3.33 17.27
C LEU A 188 3.13 -4.21 18.40
N ALA A 189 3.71 -5.37 18.07
CA ALA A 189 4.33 -6.23 19.06
C ALA A 189 5.63 -5.64 19.62
N GLN A 190 6.29 -4.76 18.85
CA GLN A 190 7.53 -4.09 19.24
C GLN A 190 7.28 -2.66 19.75
N ASP A 191 6.23 -2.01 19.25
CA ASP A 191 5.92 -0.62 19.52
C ASP A 191 4.40 -0.41 19.64
N PRO A 192 3.87 -0.12 20.85
CA PRO A 192 2.42 0.06 21.05
C PRO A 192 1.85 1.29 20.31
N ASP A 193 2.71 2.22 19.86
CA ASP A 193 2.30 3.37 19.05
C ASP A 193 2.51 3.16 17.54
N ALA A 194 2.85 1.93 17.08
CA ALA A 194 3.14 1.62 15.68
C ALA A 194 2.04 2.07 14.71
N ILE A 195 0.77 1.88 15.07
CA ILE A 195 -0.38 2.29 14.24
C ILE A 195 -0.42 3.81 14.08
N LYS A 196 -0.33 4.55 15.19
CA LYS A 196 -0.31 6.02 15.18
C LYS A 196 0.89 6.57 14.40
N LYS A 197 2.03 5.88 14.47
CA LYS A 197 3.22 6.22 13.68
C LYS A 197 3.00 5.94 12.20
N ALA A 198 2.33 4.85 11.84
CA ALA A 198 1.97 4.53 10.46
C ALA A 198 1.00 5.56 9.87
N GLU A 199 -0.02 5.98 10.62
CA GLU A 199 -0.99 7.02 10.22
C GLU A 199 -0.31 8.37 9.93
N LYS A 200 0.70 8.72 10.74
CA LYS A 200 1.43 9.99 10.63
C LYS A 200 2.68 9.89 9.76
N ALA A 201 2.93 8.72 9.17
CA ALA A 201 4.12 8.50 8.39
C ALA A 201 4.10 9.41 7.15
N THR A 202 5.15 10.20 7.00
CA THR A 202 5.44 10.89 5.74
C THR A 202 6.60 10.17 5.09
N ILE A 203 6.37 9.66 3.89
CA ILE A 203 7.39 9.02 3.09
C ILE A 203 8.03 10.11 2.23
N ARG A 204 9.27 10.46 2.57
CA ARG A 204 10.13 11.34 1.78
C ARG A 204 11.43 10.62 1.46
N ILE A 205 11.77 10.54 0.17
CA ILE A 205 13.01 9.94 -0.34
C ILE A 205 13.60 10.90 -1.38
N VAL A 206 14.86 11.31 -1.19
CA VAL A 206 15.65 12.00 -2.22
C VAL A 206 16.68 11.02 -2.75
N PHE A 207 16.73 10.83 -4.06
CA PHE A 207 17.68 9.92 -4.70
C PHE A 207 18.39 10.57 -5.89
N SER A 208 19.59 10.04 -6.17
CA SER A 208 20.47 10.53 -7.23
C SER A 208 19.81 10.42 -8.59
N GLY A 209 19.75 11.55 -9.31
CA GLY A 209 19.30 11.61 -10.69
C GLY A 209 20.39 11.28 -11.72
N LYS A 210 21.59 10.89 -11.29
CA LYS A 210 22.72 10.66 -12.20
C LYS A 210 22.42 9.53 -13.18
N GLY A 211 22.37 9.86 -14.48
CA GLY A 211 22.03 8.91 -15.55
C GLY A 211 20.53 8.73 -15.77
N LEU A 212 19.69 9.43 -15.01
CA LEU A 212 18.22 9.39 -15.11
C LEU A 212 17.73 10.65 -15.83
N ASN A 213 17.35 10.51 -17.10
CA ASN A 213 16.93 11.65 -17.93
C ASN A 213 15.43 11.69 -18.22
N ASN A 214 14.72 10.59 -17.98
CA ASN A 214 13.41 10.36 -18.57
C ASN A 214 12.33 9.98 -17.56
N ILE A 215 12.58 10.13 -16.25
CA ILE A 215 11.54 9.83 -15.25
C ILE A 215 10.54 10.99 -15.25
N PRO A 216 9.26 10.75 -15.58
CA PRO A 216 8.25 11.81 -15.58
C PRO A 216 8.04 12.36 -14.16
N GLU A 217 7.99 13.68 -14.05
CA GLU A 217 7.52 14.33 -12.83
C GLU A 217 6.01 14.18 -12.72
N PHE A 218 5.52 14.04 -11.49
CA PHE A 218 4.12 13.82 -11.20
C PHE A 218 3.76 14.47 -9.87
N GLN A 219 2.57 15.05 -9.78
CA GLN A 219 2.03 15.55 -8.53
C GLN A 219 0.55 15.26 -8.46
N LYS A 220 0.14 14.63 -7.37
CA LYS A 220 -1.24 14.46 -6.98
C LYS A 220 -1.43 15.00 -5.57
N THR A 221 -2.27 16.02 -5.49
CA THR A 221 -2.77 16.55 -4.23
C THR A 221 -3.91 15.68 -3.71
N SER A 222 -4.18 15.75 -2.41
CA SER A 222 -5.44 15.20 -1.89
C SER A 222 -6.59 15.78 -2.69
N THR A 223 -7.50 14.92 -3.17
CA THR A 223 -8.75 15.42 -3.73
C THR A 223 -9.60 15.79 -2.53
N ASP A 224 -9.94 17.07 -2.36
CA ASP A 224 -10.97 17.48 -1.39
C ASP A 224 -12.26 16.75 -1.79
N ARG A 225 -12.58 15.67 -1.09
CA ARG A 225 -13.84 14.94 -1.21
C ARG A 225 -14.80 15.41 -0.11
#